data_AF-A0A352XA96-F1
#
_entry.id   AF-A0A352XA96-F1
#
_cell.length_a   1.000
_cell.length_b   1.000
_cell.length_c   1.000
_cell.angle_alpha   90.00
_cell.angle_beta   90.00
_cell.angle_gamma   90.00
#
_symmetry.space_group_name_H-M   'P 1'
#
loop_
_entity.id
_entity.type
_entity.pdbx_description
1 polymer ?
#
loop_
_entity_poly.entity_id
_entity_poly.type
_entity_poly.pdbx_seq_one_letter_code
_entity_poly.pdbx_strand_id
1 'polypeptide(L)'
;MEVNYAYKGNTAVVDRGDRTQMSFSPDTKREPTFFIGELRQNVAFREAISALHDVVVSDMRFKPKDKTAYKEWAAQQLQIDWQLVAVQRQEVASRIKQLQEELKVLDNNHFQRMRPYYDARERFRRYVFEKQVDLYFLFDPVITVHPDEIFFECFSVDESSYGRLGASYEVFKNIDEFACGTTNIDYSHDLYQEFQKIR
;
A
#
# COMPACT_ATOMS: atom_id res chain seq x y z
N MET A 1 21.49 -15.31 -1.02
CA MET A 1 20.91 -15.24 -2.38
C MET A 1 21.69 -14.18 -3.11
N GLU A 2 22.50 -14.54 -4.10
CA GLU A 2 23.25 -13.56 -4.90
C GLU A 2 22.40 -13.16 -6.10
N VAL A 3 22.06 -11.87 -6.21
CA VAL A 3 21.32 -11.31 -7.35
C VAL A 3 22.34 -10.66 -8.28
N ASN A 4 22.44 -11.16 -9.52
CA ASN A 4 23.48 -10.76 -10.48
C ASN A 4 22.89 -9.88 -11.60
N TYR A 5 23.15 -8.58 -11.56
CA TYR A 5 22.70 -7.63 -12.59
C TYR A 5 23.69 -7.52 -13.77
N ALA A 6 23.25 -7.06 -14.94
CA ALA A 6 24.10 -6.74 -16.10
C ALA A 6 23.59 -5.52 -16.90
N TYR A 7 23.94 -4.34 -16.43
CA TYR A 7 23.68 -3.06 -17.11
C TYR A 7 24.76 -2.75 -18.15
N LYS A 8 24.38 -2.28 -19.35
CA LYS A 8 25.33 -1.93 -20.44
C LYS A 8 25.79 -0.45 -20.43
N GLY A 9 25.51 0.30 -19.36
CA GLY A 9 25.78 1.73 -19.25
C GLY A 9 24.92 2.41 -18.17
N ASN A 10 24.97 3.74 -18.09
CA ASN A 10 24.16 4.54 -17.17
C ASN A 10 22.95 5.15 -17.91
N THR A 11 21.81 5.27 -17.22
CA THR A 11 20.71 6.12 -17.68
C THR A 11 21.17 7.57 -17.68
N ALA A 12 20.88 8.30 -18.76
CA ALA A 12 21.31 9.68 -18.95
C ALA A 12 20.18 10.50 -19.56
N VAL A 13 20.11 11.77 -19.15
CA VAL A 13 19.23 12.76 -19.75
C VAL A 13 20.10 13.84 -20.36
N VAL A 14 19.93 14.06 -21.65
CA VAL A 14 20.60 15.12 -22.40
C VAL A 14 19.54 16.14 -22.78
N ASP A 15 19.63 17.31 -22.16
CA ASP A 15 18.78 18.45 -22.48
C ASP A 15 19.55 19.41 -23.40
N ARG A 16 18.99 19.66 -24.58
CA ARG A 16 19.46 20.72 -25.50
C ARG A 16 18.23 21.56 -25.73
N GLY A 17 18.24 22.86 -25.44
CA GLY A 17 17.02 23.66 -25.19
C GLY A 17 15.81 23.60 -26.17
N ASP A 18 15.89 22.90 -27.31
CA ASP A 18 14.77 22.52 -28.19
C ASP A 18 14.24 21.07 -27.99
N ARG A 19 14.93 20.21 -27.24
CA ARG A 19 14.63 18.78 -27.01
C ARG A 19 15.26 18.24 -25.73
N THR A 20 14.52 17.37 -25.05
CA THR A 20 15.06 16.54 -23.97
C THR A 20 15.12 15.09 -24.44
N GLN A 21 16.31 14.50 -24.46
CA GLN A 21 16.52 13.09 -24.82
C GLN A 21 16.87 12.30 -23.56
N MET A 22 16.07 11.28 -23.26
CA MET A 22 16.32 10.34 -22.16
C MET A 22 16.79 9.01 -22.75
N SER A 23 17.94 8.51 -22.31
CA SER A 23 18.47 7.19 -22.66
C SER A 23 18.52 6.32 -21.41
N PHE A 24 17.87 5.17 -21.43
CA PHE A 24 17.83 4.22 -20.32
C PHE A 24 18.76 3.03 -20.61
N SER A 25 19.42 2.51 -19.57
CA SER A 25 20.30 1.33 -19.68
C SER A 25 19.73 0.18 -18.83
N PRO A 26 18.94 -0.73 -19.42
CA PRO A 26 18.30 -1.82 -18.69
C PRO A 26 19.27 -2.98 -18.42
N ASP A 27 18.88 -3.86 -17.48
CA ASP A 27 19.58 -5.12 -17.23
C ASP A 27 19.38 -6.08 -18.41
N THR A 28 20.45 -6.32 -19.15
CA THR A 28 20.48 -7.16 -20.36
C THR A 28 20.32 -8.66 -20.09
N LYS A 29 20.34 -9.10 -18.83
CA LYS A 29 20.05 -10.50 -18.47
C LYS A 29 18.55 -10.80 -18.39
N ARG A 30 17.68 -9.79 -18.45
CA ARG A 30 16.23 -9.97 -18.42
C ARG A 30 15.66 -9.70 -19.81
N GLU A 31 14.84 -10.64 -20.30
CA GLU A 31 13.97 -10.38 -21.46
C GLU A 31 13.03 -9.22 -21.10
N PRO A 32 12.83 -8.25 -21.99
CA PRO A 32 11.96 -7.11 -21.71
C PRO A 32 10.55 -7.63 -21.47
N THR A 33 9.97 -7.31 -20.31
CA THR A 33 8.57 -7.60 -19.99
C THR A 33 7.75 -6.38 -20.33
N PHE A 34 6.79 -6.51 -21.23
CA PHE A 34 5.89 -5.41 -21.59
C PHE A 34 4.54 -5.93 -22.05
N PHE A 35 3.53 -5.08 -21.90
CA PHE A 35 2.20 -5.31 -22.43
C PHE A 35 1.68 -3.98 -22.97
N ILE A 36 1.14 -3.99 -24.19
CA ILE A 36 0.56 -2.82 -24.84
C ILE A 36 -0.90 -3.16 -25.18
N GLY A 37 -1.83 -2.41 -24.60
CA GLY A 37 -3.24 -2.54 -24.89
C GLY A 37 -4.01 -1.33 -24.37
N GLU A 38 -5.14 -1.03 -25.00
CA GLU A 38 -6.05 -0.01 -24.52
C GLU A 38 -7.00 -0.59 -23.48
N LEU A 39 -7.20 0.12 -22.37
CA LEU A 39 -8.16 -0.30 -21.37
C LEU A 39 -9.59 -0.17 -21.92
N ARG A 40 -10.37 -1.25 -21.80
CA ARG A 40 -11.79 -1.27 -22.20
C ARG A 40 -12.71 -1.14 -20.98
N GLN A 41 -12.41 -1.86 -19.89
CA GLN A 41 -13.21 -1.86 -18.67
C GLN A 41 -12.66 -0.88 -17.63
N ASN A 42 -12.69 0.41 -17.99
CA ASN A 42 -12.02 1.49 -17.27
C ASN A 42 -12.39 1.60 -15.79
N VAL A 43 -13.69 1.67 -15.48
CA VAL A 43 -14.17 1.84 -14.10
C VAL A 43 -13.85 0.63 -13.24
N ALA A 44 -14.11 -0.58 -13.73
CA ALA A 44 -13.86 -1.81 -12.99
C ALA A 44 -12.37 -1.97 -12.66
N PHE A 45 -11.50 -1.71 -13.64
CA PHE A 45 -10.05 -1.74 -13.44
C PHE A 45 -9.60 -0.67 -12.44
N ARG A 46 -10.13 0.56 -12.53
CA ARG A 46 -9.81 1.64 -11.58
C ARG A 46 -10.14 1.25 -10.14
N GLU A 47 -11.35 0.75 -9.89
CA GLU A 47 -11.74 0.37 -8.52
C GLU A 47 -10.87 -0.78 -8.00
N ALA A 48 -10.58 -1.76 -8.85
CA ALA A 48 -9.78 -2.92 -8.48
C ALA A 48 -8.30 -2.55 -8.20
N ILE A 49 -7.68 -1.74 -9.06
CA ILE A 49 -6.30 -1.27 -8.86
C ILE A 49 -6.19 -0.33 -7.65
N SER A 50 -7.26 0.43 -7.35
CA SER A 50 -7.34 1.27 -6.14
C SER A 50 -7.41 0.44 -4.87
N ALA A 51 -8.19 -0.64 -4.87
CA ALA A 51 -8.24 -1.57 -3.73
C ALA A 51 -6.87 -2.23 -3.48
N LEU A 52 -6.11 -2.53 -4.55
CA LEU A 52 -4.74 -3.03 -4.39
C LEU A 52 -3.82 -1.97 -3.80
N HIS A 53 -3.95 -0.69 -4.21
CA HIS A 53 -3.19 0.40 -3.60
C HIS A 53 -3.43 0.51 -2.09
N ASP A 54 -4.66 0.34 -1.61
CA ASP A 54 -4.97 0.33 -0.18
C ASP A 54 -4.23 -0.78 0.57
N VAL A 55 -3.98 -1.94 -0.07
CA VAL A 55 -3.14 -3.00 0.49
C VAL A 55 -1.68 -2.58 0.51
N VAL A 56 -1.16 -2.04 -0.60
CA VAL A 56 0.24 -1.58 -0.71
C VAL A 56 0.56 -0.58 0.41
N VAL A 57 -0.27 0.45 0.58
CA VAL A 57 -0.04 1.50 1.58
C VAL A 57 -0.54 1.14 2.99
N SER A 58 -1.13 -0.05 3.15
CA SER A 58 -1.59 -0.52 4.44
C SER A 58 -0.40 -0.63 5.39
N ASP A 59 -0.55 -0.02 6.54
CA ASP A 59 0.39 -0.10 7.63
C ASP A 59 -0.44 -0.26 8.89
N MET A 60 -0.21 -1.33 9.65
CA MET A 60 -0.85 -1.63 10.94
C MET A 60 -0.78 -0.50 11.97
N ARG A 61 -0.11 0.63 11.68
CA ARG A 61 -0.23 1.87 12.45
C ARG A 61 -1.69 2.31 12.59
N PHE A 62 -2.15 2.36 13.84
CA PHE A 62 -3.47 2.91 14.19
C PHE A 62 -3.62 4.34 13.68
N LYS A 63 -4.53 4.55 12.73
CA LYS A 63 -4.95 5.88 12.27
C LYS A 63 -6.22 6.26 13.04
N PRO A 64 -6.18 7.24 13.97
CA PRO A 64 -7.38 7.66 14.67
C PRO A 64 -8.39 8.20 13.66
N LYS A 65 -9.62 7.67 13.68
CA LYS A 65 -10.71 8.19 12.84
C LYS A 65 -10.91 9.67 13.14
N ASP A 66 -11.07 10.48 12.09
CA ASP A 66 -11.55 11.85 12.25
C ASP A 66 -12.98 11.79 12.82
N LYS A 67 -13.15 12.35 14.02
CA LYS A 67 -14.42 12.36 14.76
C LYS A 67 -15.03 13.76 14.82
N THR A 68 -14.55 14.71 14.02
CA THR A 68 -14.95 16.13 14.12
C THR A 68 -16.45 16.30 13.88
N ALA A 69 -16.97 15.80 12.75
CA ALA A 69 -18.40 15.83 12.45
C ALA A 69 -19.27 15.09 13.49
N TYR A 70 -18.80 13.94 14.00
CA TYR A 70 -19.51 13.21 15.07
C TYR A 70 -19.55 14.01 16.38
N LYS A 71 -18.45 14.65 16.76
CA LYS A 71 -18.37 15.47 17.98
C LYS A 71 -19.28 16.70 17.87
N GLU A 72 -19.35 17.32 16.70
CA GLU A 72 -20.26 18.45 16.43
C GLU A 72 -21.73 18.02 16.52
N TRP A 73 -22.11 16.91 15.88
CA TRP A 73 -23.45 16.33 16.00
C TRP A 73 -23.79 15.96 17.46
N ALA A 74 -22.87 15.31 18.17
CA ALA A 74 -23.07 14.92 19.56
C ALA A 74 -23.24 16.13 20.49
N ALA A 75 -22.53 17.23 20.23
CA ALA A 75 -22.66 18.48 20.98
C ALA A 75 -24.05 19.13 20.82
N GLN A 76 -24.65 19.04 19.62
CA GLN A 76 -26.01 19.51 19.38
C GLN A 76 -27.06 18.63 20.08
N GLN A 77 -26.87 17.30 20.06
CA GLN A 77 -27.78 16.36 20.72
C GLN A 77 -27.71 16.42 22.25
N LEU A 78 -26.55 16.77 22.82
CA LEU A 78 -26.35 16.98 24.25
C LEU A 78 -27.21 18.12 24.83
N GLN A 79 -27.87 18.95 24.03
CA GLN A 79 -28.81 19.96 24.52
C GLN A 79 -30.24 19.43 24.79
N ILE A 80 -30.60 18.24 24.30
CA ILE A 80 -32.03 17.85 24.18
C ILE A 80 -32.58 16.93 25.29
N ASP A 81 -31.81 16.30 26.17
CA ASP A 81 -32.41 15.45 27.22
C ASP A 81 -31.56 15.33 28.49
N TRP A 82 -31.89 16.14 29.50
CA TRP A 82 -31.05 16.31 30.69
C TRP A 82 -31.56 15.65 31.98
N GLN A 83 -32.80 15.15 32.02
CA GLN A 83 -33.38 14.66 33.29
C GLN A 83 -33.57 13.15 33.35
N LEU A 84 -33.89 12.46 32.25
CA LEU A 84 -34.02 10.99 32.24
C LEU A 84 -32.66 10.27 32.04
N VAL A 85 -31.75 10.91 31.30
CA VAL A 85 -30.48 10.33 30.85
C VAL A 85 -29.39 10.35 31.92
N ALA A 86 -29.46 11.25 32.91
CA ALA A 86 -28.40 11.48 33.90
C ALA A 86 -28.15 10.26 34.82
N VAL A 87 -29.21 9.58 35.26
CA VAL A 87 -29.10 8.44 36.19
C VAL A 87 -28.57 7.18 35.48
N GLN A 88 -29.05 6.87 34.28
CA GLN A 88 -28.55 5.74 33.49
C GLN A 88 -27.13 5.99 32.95
N ARG A 89 -26.77 7.24 32.65
CA ARG A 89 -25.40 7.58 32.21
C ARG A 89 -24.35 7.37 33.27
N GLN A 90 -24.67 7.56 34.56
CA GLN A 90 -23.66 7.47 35.61
C GLN A 90 -23.20 6.02 35.81
N GLU A 91 -24.12 5.05 35.76
CA GLU A 91 -23.80 3.61 35.80
C GLU A 91 -23.08 3.15 34.53
N VAL A 92 -23.52 3.60 33.35
CA VAL A 92 -22.85 3.26 32.09
C VAL A 92 -21.45 3.88 32.04
N ALA A 93 -21.28 5.13 32.49
CA ALA A 93 -19.99 5.80 32.52
C ALA A 93 -19.02 5.15 33.51
N SER A 94 -19.50 4.71 34.68
CA SER A 94 -18.65 3.97 35.64
C SER A 94 -18.20 2.64 35.06
N ARG A 95 -19.11 1.90 34.39
CA ARG A 95 -18.78 0.64 33.71
C ARG A 95 -17.79 0.83 32.56
N ILE A 96 -17.98 1.87 31.74
CA ILE A 96 -17.03 2.24 30.67
C ILE A 96 -15.66 2.52 31.26
N LYS A 97 -15.58 3.32 32.33
CA LYS A 97 -14.32 3.66 32.99
C LYS A 97 -13.61 2.41 33.51
N GLN A 98 -14.35 1.50 34.13
CA GLN A 98 -13.80 0.22 34.59
C GLN A 98 -13.24 -0.60 33.42
N LEU A 99 -14.02 -0.80 32.36
CA LEU A 99 -13.60 -1.54 31.17
C LEU A 99 -12.38 -0.90 30.49
N GLN A 100 -12.29 0.43 30.47
CA GLN A 100 -11.13 1.15 29.94
C GLN A 100 -9.87 0.89 30.76
N GLU A 101 -9.96 0.83 32.09
CA GLU A 101 -8.82 0.52 32.95
C GLU A 101 -8.39 -0.94 32.78
N GLU A 102 -9.35 -1.88 32.70
CA GLU A 102 -9.08 -3.30 32.39
C GLU A 102 -8.40 -3.46 31.03
N LEU A 103 -8.92 -2.78 29.99
CA LEU A 103 -8.34 -2.79 28.65
C LEU A 103 -6.91 -2.24 28.66
N LYS A 104 -6.66 -1.14 29.37
CA LYS A 104 -5.33 -0.55 29.50
C LYS A 104 -4.33 -1.50 30.15
N VAL A 105 -4.76 -2.26 31.16
CA VAL A 105 -3.91 -3.29 31.78
C VAL A 105 -3.62 -4.42 30.79
N LEU A 106 -4.63 -4.89 30.05
CA LEU A 106 -4.45 -5.92 29.02
C LEU A 106 -3.50 -5.47 27.90
N ASP A 107 -3.66 -4.24 27.41
CA ASP A 107 -2.81 -3.64 26.37
C ASP A 107 -1.36 -3.52 26.85
N ASN A 108 -1.15 -3.06 28.09
CA ASN A 108 0.19 -3.00 28.69
C ASN A 108 0.82 -4.39 28.79
N ASN A 109 0.07 -5.39 29.26
CA ASN A 109 0.55 -6.76 29.36
C ASN A 109 0.87 -7.35 27.98
N HIS A 110 0.03 -7.10 26.98
CA HIS A 110 0.27 -7.49 25.60
C HIS A 110 1.56 -6.85 25.08
N PHE A 111 1.73 -5.55 25.27
CA PHE A 111 2.92 -4.82 24.85
C PHE A 111 4.19 -5.37 25.51
N GLN A 112 4.19 -5.62 26.82
CA GLN A 112 5.36 -6.17 27.51
C GLN A 112 5.74 -7.57 26.98
N ARG A 113 4.75 -8.42 26.66
CA ARG A 113 5.02 -9.74 26.04
C ARG A 113 5.60 -9.61 24.64
N MET A 114 5.11 -8.66 23.84
CA MET A 114 5.55 -8.44 22.46
C MET A 114 6.83 -7.61 22.35
N ARG A 115 7.25 -6.93 23.43
CA ARG A 115 8.42 -6.06 23.45
C ARG A 115 9.70 -6.72 22.89
N PRO A 116 10.08 -7.95 23.28
CA PRO A 116 11.27 -8.60 22.73
C PRO A 116 11.20 -8.79 21.21
N TYR A 117 10.01 -9.11 20.68
CA TYR A 117 9.77 -9.24 19.24
C TYR A 117 9.92 -7.89 18.54
N TYR A 118 9.28 -6.83 19.06
CA TYR A 118 9.38 -5.49 18.47
C TYR A 118 10.82 -4.97 18.49
N ASP A 119 11.54 -5.17 19.60
CA ASP A 119 12.94 -4.79 19.72
C ASP A 119 13.84 -5.56 18.72
N ALA A 120 13.57 -6.86 18.51
CA ALA A 120 14.29 -7.67 17.52
C ALA A 120 13.99 -7.22 16.08
N ARG A 121 12.72 -6.97 15.77
CA ARG A 121 12.28 -6.46 14.47
C ARG A 121 12.95 -5.13 14.14
N GLU A 122 13.01 -4.22 15.10
CA GLU A 122 13.63 -2.91 14.90
C GLU A 122 15.16 -3.01 14.72
N ARG A 123 15.83 -3.89 15.48
CA ARG A 123 17.26 -4.17 15.27
C ARG A 123 17.54 -4.71 13.87
N PHE A 124 16.70 -5.63 13.38
CA PHE A 124 16.83 -6.16 12.03
C PHE A 124 16.60 -5.09 10.97
N ARG A 125 15.52 -4.31 11.06
CA ARG A 125 15.23 -3.21 10.13
C ARG A 125 16.38 -2.20 10.04
N ARG A 126 16.98 -1.84 11.18
CA ARG A 126 18.17 -0.98 11.21
C ARG A 126 19.38 -1.64 10.56
N TYR A 127 19.64 -2.91 10.83
CA TYR A 127 20.75 -3.65 10.19
C TYR A 127 20.59 -3.67 8.66
N VAL A 128 19.39 -3.98 8.17
CA VAL A 128 19.09 -3.99 6.74
C VAL A 128 19.33 -2.60 6.14
N PHE A 129 18.83 -1.54 6.79
CA PHE A 129 19.03 -0.16 6.33
C PHE A 129 20.51 0.23 6.27
N GLU A 130 21.34 -0.19 7.24
CA GLU A 130 22.76 0.18 7.29
C GLU A 130 23.66 -0.67 6.39
N LYS A 131 23.29 -1.93 6.12
CA LYS A 131 24.19 -2.92 5.50
C LYS A 131 23.70 -3.47 4.17
N GLN A 132 22.40 -3.50 3.94
CA GLN A 132 21.79 -4.17 2.78
C GLN A 132 20.52 -3.43 2.35
N VAL A 133 20.66 -2.19 1.89
CA VAL A 133 19.54 -1.35 1.46
C VAL A 133 18.70 -2.03 0.36
N ASP A 134 19.32 -2.85 -0.49
CA ASP A 134 18.65 -3.58 -1.56
C ASP A 134 17.51 -4.49 -1.07
N LEU A 135 17.57 -4.98 0.19
CA LEU A 135 16.51 -5.78 0.80
C LEU A 135 15.22 -4.98 1.06
N TYR A 136 15.29 -3.65 1.15
CA TYR A 136 14.08 -2.83 1.27
C TYR A 136 13.21 -2.87 0.01
N PHE A 137 13.84 -3.03 -1.16
CA PHE A 137 13.14 -3.06 -2.45
C PHE A 137 12.81 -4.49 -2.90
N LEU A 138 13.16 -5.50 -2.11
CA LEU A 138 12.92 -6.91 -2.44
C LEU A 138 11.41 -7.22 -2.52
N PHE A 139 10.60 -6.53 -1.74
CA PHE A 139 9.15 -6.71 -1.67
C PHE A 139 8.37 -5.58 -2.33
N ASP A 140 9.03 -4.83 -3.21
CA ASP A 140 8.32 -3.87 -4.06
C ASP A 140 7.22 -4.59 -4.84
N PRO A 141 6.08 -3.92 -5.08
CA PRO A 141 5.04 -4.48 -5.93
C PRO A 141 5.58 -4.90 -7.29
N VAL A 142 5.06 -6.00 -7.81
CA VAL A 142 5.44 -6.54 -9.10
C VAL A 142 4.23 -6.64 -10.02
N ILE A 143 4.49 -6.49 -11.31
CA ILE A 143 3.55 -6.78 -12.39
C ILE A 143 4.09 -7.96 -13.19
N THR A 144 3.23 -8.92 -13.47
CA THR A 144 3.53 -10.07 -14.31
C THR A 144 2.63 -10.07 -15.53
N VAL A 145 3.26 -10.17 -16.70
CA VAL A 145 2.59 -10.43 -17.97
C VAL A 145 2.64 -11.94 -18.18
N HIS A 146 1.50 -12.61 -17.96
CA HIS A 146 1.30 -14.02 -18.23
C HIS A 146 0.56 -14.18 -19.57
N PRO A 147 0.70 -15.31 -20.30
CA PRO A 147 0.00 -15.51 -21.58
C PRO A 147 -1.52 -15.28 -21.56
N ASP A 148 -2.17 -15.49 -20.41
CA ASP A 148 -3.63 -15.44 -20.27
C ASP A 148 -4.15 -14.17 -19.54
N GLU A 149 -3.30 -13.52 -18.75
CA GLU A 149 -3.68 -12.37 -17.92
C GLU A 149 -2.48 -11.52 -17.53
N ILE A 150 -2.73 -10.29 -17.14
CA ILE A 150 -1.77 -9.45 -16.43
C ILE A 150 -2.15 -9.48 -14.96
N PHE A 151 -1.20 -9.71 -14.06
CA PHE A 151 -1.49 -9.59 -12.65
C PHE A 151 -0.47 -8.75 -11.90
N PHE A 152 -0.97 -8.08 -10.88
CA PHE A 152 -0.22 -7.21 -9.99
C PHE A 152 -0.18 -7.86 -8.62
N GLU A 153 1.00 -7.92 -8.02
CA GLU A 153 1.19 -8.49 -6.68
C GLU A 153 1.93 -7.50 -5.80
N CYS A 154 1.56 -7.46 -4.53
CA CYS A 154 2.21 -6.59 -3.56
C CYS A 154 2.10 -7.14 -2.14
N PHE A 155 3.05 -6.75 -1.31
CA PHE A 155 2.90 -6.79 0.13
C PHE A 155 2.49 -5.42 0.66
N SER A 156 1.85 -5.39 1.83
CA SER A 156 1.67 -4.16 2.60
C SER A 156 3.02 -3.64 3.09
N VAL A 157 3.11 -2.34 3.43
CA VAL A 157 4.34 -1.72 3.98
C VAL A 157 4.88 -2.45 5.20
N ASP A 158 3.99 -3.06 5.99
CA ASP A 158 4.37 -3.85 7.17
C ASP A 158 4.58 -5.34 6.89
N GLU A 159 4.51 -5.75 5.62
CA GLU A 159 4.67 -7.11 5.11
C GLU A 159 3.69 -8.14 5.70
N SER A 160 2.60 -7.67 6.32
CA SER A 160 1.63 -8.53 7.00
C SER A 160 0.51 -9.04 6.08
N SER A 161 0.30 -8.38 4.95
CA SER A 161 -0.76 -8.68 3.99
C SER A 161 -0.19 -8.84 2.59
N TYR A 162 -0.75 -9.78 1.84
CA TYR A 162 -0.44 -10.00 0.43
C TYR A 162 -1.68 -9.71 -0.42
N GLY A 163 -1.52 -8.94 -1.49
CA GLY A 163 -2.56 -8.65 -2.46
C GLY A 163 -2.16 -9.14 -3.84
N ARG A 164 -3.12 -9.72 -4.56
CA ARG A 164 -3.00 -10.04 -6.00
C ARG A 164 -4.23 -9.55 -6.74
N LEU A 165 -4.01 -8.78 -7.79
CA LEU A 165 -5.03 -8.35 -8.72
C LEU A 165 -4.74 -8.93 -10.09
N GLY A 166 -5.62 -9.81 -10.59
CA GLY A 166 -5.57 -10.31 -11.96
C GLY A 166 -6.48 -9.50 -12.89
N ALA A 167 -5.98 -9.16 -14.07
CA ALA A 167 -6.68 -8.54 -15.16
C ALA A 167 -6.56 -9.42 -16.41
N SER A 168 -7.64 -10.13 -16.74
CA SER A 168 -7.75 -10.88 -17.99
C SER A 168 -7.58 -9.96 -19.20
N TYR A 169 -7.06 -10.48 -20.30
CA TYR A 169 -6.90 -9.72 -21.54
C TYR A 169 -8.23 -9.16 -22.08
N GLU A 170 -9.38 -9.73 -21.71
CA GLU A 170 -10.72 -9.20 -22.05
C GLU A 170 -11.02 -7.82 -21.43
N VAL A 171 -10.26 -7.42 -20.41
CA VAL A 171 -10.31 -6.08 -19.80
C VAL A 171 -9.75 -5.02 -20.75
N PHE A 172 -8.97 -5.44 -21.75
CA PHE A 172 -8.29 -4.59 -22.72
C PHE A 172 -8.91 -4.75 -24.13
N LYS A 173 -8.56 -3.84 -25.03
CA LYS A 173 -8.84 -3.84 -26.47
C LYS A 173 -7.59 -3.35 -27.20
N ASN A 174 -7.49 -3.59 -28.51
CA ASN A 174 -6.32 -3.21 -29.31
C ASN A 174 -5.00 -3.68 -28.65
N ILE A 175 -4.96 -4.97 -28.28
CA ILE A 175 -3.75 -5.56 -27.69
C ILE A 175 -2.75 -5.78 -28.83
N ASP A 176 -1.59 -5.15 -28.71
CA ASP A 176 -0.48 -5.26 -29.65
C ASP A 176 0.48 -6.39 -29.20
N GLU A 177 1.78 -6.23 -29.46
CA GLU A 177 2.81 -7.13 -28.98
C GLU A 177 2.96 -7.04 -27.46
N PHE A 178 3.25 -8.18 -26.84
CA PHE A 178 3.60 -8.29 -25.44
C PHE A 178 4.69 -9.33 -25.26
N ALA A 179 5.47 -9.18 -24.20
CA ALA A 179 6.49 -10.13 -23.80
C ALA A 179 6.25 -10.55 -22.35
N CYS A 180 6.16 -11.86 -22.16
CA CYS A 180 5.87 -12.45 -20.86
C CYS A 180 7.06 -12.29 -19.91
N GLY A 181 6.75 -12.08 -18.63
CA GLY A 181 7.74 -11.95 -17.58
C GLY A 181 7.20 -11.15 -16.40
N THR A 182 8.07 -10.87 -15.42
CA THR A 182 7.73 -10.16 -14.19
C THR A 182 8.72 -9.03 -13.98
N THR A 183 8.21 -7.84 -13.64
CA THR A 183 9.02 -6.67 -13.30
C THR A 183 8.43 -5.94 -12.09
N ASN A 184 9.30 -5.23 -11.37
CA ASN A 184 8.86 -4.34 -10.29
C ASN A 184 8.12 -3.14 -10.88
N ILE A 185 7.16 -2.61 -10.12
CA ILE A 185 6.38 -1.42 -10.46
C ILE A 185 6.30 -0.50 -9.23
N ASP A 186 6.49 0.80 -9.45
CA ASP A 186 6.34 1.79 -8.40
C ASP A 186 4.85 2.11 -8.19
N TYR A 187 4.28 1.68 -7.07
CA TYR A 187 2.91 2.05 -6.63
C TYR A 187 2.86 3.34 -5.82
N SER A 188 3.75 4.29 -6.12
CA SER A 188 3.74 5.61 -5.51
C SER A 188 2.36 6.27 -5.57
N HIS A 189 2.16 7.20 -4.65
CA HIS A 189 0.92 7.99 -4.59
C HIS A 189 0.63 8.68 -5.93
N ASP A 190 1.66 9.09 -6.67
CA ASP A 190 1.52 9.74 -7.97
C ASP A 190 0.92 8.80 -9.01
N LEU A 191 1.39 7.53 -9.09
CA LEU A 191 0.79 6.54 -9.98
C LEU A 191 -0.67 6.27 -9.60
N TYR A 192 -0.98 6.19 -8.31
CA TYR A 192 -2.36 6.04 -7.84
C TYR A 192 -3.25 7.20 -8.32
N GLN A 193 -2.78 8.44 -8.23
CA GLN A 193 -3.52 9.61 -8.72
C GLN A 193 -3.76 9.55 -10.23
N GLU A 194 -2.82 9.02 -11.02
CA GLU A 194 -3.04 8.79 -12.45
C GLU A 194 -4.14 7.75 -12.70
N PHE A 195 -4.19 6.67 -11.92
CA PHE A 195 -5.29 5.70 -12.03
C PHE A 195 -6.65 6.32 -11.72
N GLN A 196 -6.74 7.29 -10.79
CA GLN A 196 -8.00 7.98 -10.49
C GLN A 196 -8.54 8.82 -11.67
N LYS A 197 -7.68 9.16 -12.64
CA LYS A 197 -8.09 9.90 -13.85
C LYS A 197 -8.74 9.01 -14.90
N ILE A 198 -8.65 7.69 -14.76
CA ILE A 198 -9.32 6.73 -15.65
C ILE A 198 -10.84 6.93 -15.59
N ARG A 199 -11.48 7.04 -16.75
CA ARG A 199 -12.91 7.31 -16.95
C ARG A 199 -13.61 6.15 -17.61
#